data_AF-A0A7Z7LF10-F1
#
_entry.id   AF-A0A7Z7LF10-F1
#
_cell.length_a   1.000
_cell.length_b   1.000
_cell.length_c   1.000
_cell.angle_alpha   90.00
_cell.angle_beta   90.00
_cell.angle_gamma   90.00
#
_symmetry.space_group_name_H-M   'P 1'
#
loop_
_entity.id
_entity.type
_entity.pdbx_description
1 polymer ?
#
loop_
_entity_poly.entity_id
_entity_poly.type
_entity_poly.pdbx_seq_one_letter_code
_entity_poly.pdbx_strand_id
1 'polypeptide(L)'
;MKNRKKGFSLVELLIVLAVMAALIATITPVALNAIKKSKATQVAQNIKTLASALENAAYVNGITSDGLIAGPGGTSAVTIDQLGRDIDDTKYSVAYAQTGGSFTAVIYYIGADADINVVDDILPLATNSATKPDGTYSTTLGSASYTSTDSIYYQITFTVY
;
A
#
# COMPACT_ATOMS: atom_id res chain seq x y z
N MET A 1 -51.53 19.01 -42.74
CA MET A 1 -50.72 17.80 -42.99
C MET A 1 -50.03 17.42 -41.69
N LYS A 2 -50.27 16.21 -41.16
CA LYS A 2 -49.71 15.77 -39.86
C LYS A 2 -48.32 15.18 -40.12
N ASN A 3 -47.26 15.92 -39.79
CA ASN A 3 -45.88 15.47 -39.92
C ASN A 3 -45.68 14.20 -39.07
N ARG A 4 -45.50 13.05 -39.72
CA ARG A 4 -45.09 11.82 -39.02
C ARG A 4 -43.61 11.98 -38.64
N LYS A 5 -43.31 12.00 -37.34
CA LYS A 5 -41.92 11.95 -36.88
C LYS A 5 -41.35 10.59 -37.29
N LYS A 6 -40.23 10.59 -38.03
CA LYS A 6 -39.50 9.36 -38.36
C LYS A 6 -38.92 8.80 -37.06
N GLY A 7 -39.25 7.55 -36.74
CA GLY A 7 -38.63 6.80 -35.64
C GLY A 7 -37.33 6.13 -36.09
N PHE A 8 -36.56 5.64 -35.12
CA PHE A 8 -35.33 4.89 -35.35
C PHE A 8 -35.64 3.52 -35.99
N SER A 9 -34.84 3.10 -36.97
CA SER A 9 -34.89 1.75 -37.55
C SER A 9 -34.23 0.72 -36.62
N LEU A 10 -34.72 -0.52 -36.65
CA LEU A 10 -34.07 -1.63 -35.95
C LEU A 10 -32.61 -1.82 -36.39
N VAL A 11 -32.33 -1.64 -37.68
CA VAL A 11 -30.96 -1.76 -38.23
C VAL A 11 -30.06 -0.66 -37.68
N GLU A 12 -30.56 0.57 -37.59
CA GLU A 12 -29.80 1.70 -37.03
C GLU A 12 -29.46 1.44 -35.56
N LEU A 13 -30.40 0.89 -34.78
CA LEU A 13 -30.17 0.54 -33.38
C LEU A 13 -29.10 -0.55 -33.24
N LEU A 14 -29.15 -1.59 -34.07
CA LEU A 14 -28.21 -2.71 -34.02
C LEU A 14 -26.78 -2.27 -34.34
N ILE A 15 -26.59 -1.42 -35.35
CA ILE A 15 -25.27 -0.89 -35.70
C ILE A 15 -24.71 -0.07 -34.54
N VAL A 16 -25.54 0.75 -33.88
CA VAL A 16 -25.09 1.55 -32.73
C VAL A 16 -24.62 0.66 -31.57
N LEU A 17 -25.37 -0.39 -31.24
CA LEU A 17 -24.98 -1.34 -30.20
C LEU A 17 -23.70 -2.09 -30.56
N ALA A 18 -23.54 -2.49 -31.82
CA ALA A 18 -22.33 -3.16 -32.30
C ALA A 18 -21.08 -2.26 -32.17
N VAL A 19 -21.20 -0.98 -32.55
CA VAL A 19 -20.10 -0.01 -32.42
C VAL A 19 -19.78 0.27 -30.95
N MET A 20 -20.80 0.45 -30.09
CA MET A 20 -20.57 0.63 -28.64
C MET A 20 -19.87 -0.58 -28.02
N ALA A 21 -20.28 -1.80 -28.37
CA ALA A 21 -19.65 -3.02 -27.89
C ALA A 21 -18.18 -3.12 -28.33
N ALA A 22 -17.88 -2.81 -29.59
CA ALA A 22 -16.50 -2.78 -30.09
C ALA A 22 -15.62 -1.76 -29.35
N LEU A 23 -16.15 -0.57 -29.05
CA LEU A 23 -15.43 0.45 -28.30
C LEU A 23 -15.14 0.00 -26.85
N ILE A 24 -16.16 -0.51 -26.14
CA ILE A 24 -16.00 -1.01 -24.76
C ILE A 24 -14.96 -2.13 -24.71
N ALA A 25 -14.98 -3.05 -25.68
CA ALA A 25 -14.03 -4.16 -25.76
C ALA A 25 -12.57 -3.68 -25.84
N THR A 26 -12.30 -2.59 -26.54
CA THR A 26 -10.93 -2.05 -26.65
C THR A 26 -10.49 -1.22 -25.45
N ILE A 27 -11.41 -0.52 -24.79
CA ILE A 27 -11.10 0.40 -23.67
C ILE A 27 -10.93 -0.35 -22.36
N THR A 28 -11.72 -1.40 -22.12
CA THR A 28 -11.75 -2.16 -20.87
C THR A 28 -10.37 -2.66 -20.40
N PRO A 29 -9.55 -3.34 -21.24
CA PRO A 29 -8.24 -3.83 -20.77
C PRO A 29 -7.29 -2.69 -20.37
N VAL A 30 -7.33 -1.56 -21.06
CA VAL A 30 -6.51 -0.37 -20.75
C VAL A 30 -6.93 0.23 -19.41
N ALA A 31 -8.24 0.37 -19.18
CA ALA A 31 -8.78 0.89 -17.93
C ALA A 31 -8.43 -0.02 -16.74
N LEU A 32 -8.54 -1.34 -16.90
CA LEU A 32 -8.17 -2.30 -15.85
C LEU A 32 -6.67 -2.22 -15.51
N ASN A 33 -5.80 -2.11 -16.51
CA ASN A 33 -4.36 -1.94 -16.30
C ASN A 33 -4.04 -0.62 -15.59
N ALA A 34 -4.74 0.47 -15.93
CA ALA A 34 -4.57 1.76 -15.27
C ALA A 34 -5.00 1.70 -13.79
N ILE A 35 -6.12 1.03 -13.49
CA ILE A 35 -6.58 0.83 -12.09
C ILE A 35 -5.55 -0.01 -11.32
N LYS A 36 -5.06 -1.11 -11.91
CA LYS A 36 -4.02 -1.97 -11.31
C LYS A 36 -2.78 -1.16 -10.95
N LYS A 37 -2.29 -0.34 -11.88
CA LYS A 37 -1.12 0.53 -11.67
C LYS A 37 -1.39 1.62 -10.63
N SER A 38 -2.59 2.20 -10.62
CA SER A 38 -2.99 3.21 -9.63
C SER A 38 -2.97 2.64 -8.22
N LYS A 39 -3.52 1.44 -8.02
CA LYS A 39 -3.50 0.75 -6.72
C LYS A 39 -2.08 0.41 -6.28
N ALA A 40 -1.29 -0.16 -7.19
CA ALA A 40 0.12 -0.47 -6.90
C ALA A 40 0.92 0.79 -6.52
N THR A 41 0.68 1.91 -7.22
CA THR A 41 1.30 3.20 -6.90
C THR A 41 0.90 3.69 -5.51
N GLN A 42 -0.39 3.61 -5.17
CA GLN A 42 -0.88 4.00 -3.84
C GLN A 42 -0.24 3.15 -2.73
N VAL A 43 -0.22 1.83 -2.89
CA VAL A 43 0.39 0.91 -1.92
C VAL A 43 1.89 1.20 -1.78
N ALA A 44 2.62 1.33 -2.89
CA ALA A 44 4.04 1.66 -2.90
C ALA A 44 4.35 2.99 -2.19
N GLN A 45 3.55 4.03 -2.45
CA GLN A 45 3.70 5.35 -1.82
C GLN A 45 3.41 5.31 -0.32
N ASN A 46 2.35 4.61 0.10
CA ASN A 46 2.02 4.44 1.51
C ASN A 46 3.12 3.68 2.26
N ILE A 47 3.59 2.56 1.69
CA ILE A 47 4.70 1.77 2.25
C ILE A 47 5.97 2.63 2.37
N LYS A 48 6.33 3.36 1.32
CA LYS A 48 7.51 4.24 1.33
C LYS A 48 7.38 5.36 2.37
N THR A 49 6.18 5.94 2.50
CA THR A 49 5.89 6.97 3.50
C THR A 49 6.09 6.42 4.91
N LEU A 50 5.52 5.26 5.22
CA LEU A 50 5.70 4.60 6.52
C LEU A 50 7.16 4.26 6.79
N ALA A 51 7.88 3.73 5.81
CA ALA A 51 9.29 3.39 5.92
C ALA A 51 10.16 4.60 6.27
N SER A 52 10.03 5.68 5.50
CA SER A 52 10.79 6.91 5.73
C SER A 52 10.37 7.64 7.02
N ALA A 53 9.09 7.62 7.37
CA ALA A 53 8.61 8.23 8.60
C ALA A 53 9.08 7.47 9.84
N LEU A 54 9.11 6.14 9.79
CA LEU A 54 9.62 5.30 10.88
C LEU A 54 11.11 5.59 11.14
N GLU A 55 11.90 5.60 10.07
CA GLU A 55 13.32 5.91 10.13
C GLU A 55 13.55 7.33 10.69
N ASN A 56 12.79 8.31 10.20
CA ASN A 56 12.87 9.68 10.70
C ASN A 56 12.49 9.79 12.19
N ALA A 57 11.42 9.10 12.62
CA ALA A 57 11.01 9.08 14.02
C ALA A 57 12.12 8.49 14.91
N ALA A 58 12.78 7.42 14.47
CA ALA A 58 13.89 6.82 15.19
C ALA A 58 15.09 7.78 15.35
N TYR A 59 15.41 8.55 14.30
CA TYR A 59 16.51 9.52 14.34
C TYR A 59 16.21 10.81 15.11
N VAL A 60 14.96 11.29 15.05
CA VAL A 60 14.58 12.59 15.62
C VAL A 60 14.04 12.48 17.03
N ASN A 61 13.14 11.52 17.28
CA ASN A 61 12.50 11.33 18.58
C ASN A 61 13.31 10.40 19.49
N GLY A 62 14.20 9.59 18.90
CA GLY A 62 15.01 8.62 19.61
C GLY A 62 14.22 7.38 20.03
N ILE A 63 14.64 6.78 21.13
CA ILE A 63 14.18 5.49 21.62
C ILE A 63 13.60 5.67 23.03
N THR A 64 12.50 4.98 23.32
CA THR A 64 11.91 4.94 24.67
C THR A 64 12.76 4.10 25.62
N SER A 65 12.47 4.17 26.91
CA SER A 65 13.11 3.30 27.93
C SER A 65 12.92 1.80 27.66
N ASP A 66 11.90 1.43 26.89
CA ASP A 66 11.59 0.06 26.49
C ASP A 66 12.25 -0.33 25.15
N GLY A 67 13.23 0.44 24.65
CA GLY A 67 13.96 0.11 23.44
C GLY A 67 13.16 0.24 22.14
N LEU A 68 11.98 0.88 22.18
CA LEU A 68 11.10 1.10 21.04
C LEU A 68 11.29 2.50 20.44
N ILE A 69 10.95 2.66 19.17
CA ILE A 69 11.02 3.98 18.50
C ILE A 69 10.00 4.91 19.15
N ALA A 70 10.47 6.08 19.61
CA ALA A 70 9.62 7.02 20.33
C ALA A 70 8.74 7.84 19.37
N GLY A 71 7.50 8.06 19.80
CA GLY A 71 6.62 9.05 19.20
C GLY A 71 7.01 10.47 19.59
N PRO A 72 6.25 11.48 19.13
CA PRO A 72 6.45 12.87 19.50
C PRO A 72 6.46 13.03 21.04
N GLY A 73 7.50 13.68 21.57
CA GLY A 73 7.67 13.89 23.01
C GLY A 73 8.42 12.78 23.75
N GLY A 74 8.94 11.75 23.06
CA GLY A 74 9.99 10.86 23.59
C GLY A 74 9.55 9.86 24.67
N THR A 75 8.30 9.88 25.11
CA THR A 75 7.85 9.16 26.32
C THR A 75 7.07 7.87 25.99
N SER A 76 6.49 7.77 24.81
CA SER A 76 5.69 6.61 24.37
C SER A 76 6.14 6.14 22.99
N ALA A 77 5.91 4.86 22.69
CA ALA A 77 6.23 4.31 21.38
C ALA A 77 5.40 4.99 20.28
N VAL A 78 5.99 5.13 19.10
CA VAL A 78 5.32 5.72 17.94
C VAL A 78 4.16 4.85 17.47
N THR A 79 3.04 5.46 17.07
CA THR A 79 1.89 4.77 16.48
C THR A 79 1.86 4.94 14.96
N ILE A 80 1.13 4.08 14.25
CA ILE A 80 1.04 4.16 12.79
C ILE A 80 0.43 5.49 12.30
N ASP A 81 -0.55 6.03 13.01
CA ASP A 81 -1.17 7.34 12.70
C ASP A 81 -0.17 8.50 12.81
N GLN A 82 0.88 8.34 13.62
CA GLN A 82 1.96 9.32 13.75
C GLN A 82 2.99 9.19 12.62
N LEU A 83 3.08 8.04 11.95
CA LEU A 83 3.98 7.81 10.82
C LEU A 83 3.35 8.22 9.49
N GLY A 84 2.05 8.06 9.33
CA GLY A 84 1.35 8.41 8.10
C GLY A 84 -0.09 8.82 8.34
N ARG A 85 -0.47 9.97 7.77
CA ARG A 85 -1.86 10.41 7.76
C ARG A 85 -2.66 9.65 6.71
N ASP A 86 -3.91 9.35 7.03
CA ASP A 86 -4.89 8.76 6.09
C ASP A 86 -4.44 7.37 5.55
N ILE A 87 -3.64 6.64 6.32
CA ILE A 87 -3.26 5.25 6.05
C ILE A 87 -4.15 4.33 6.88
N ASP A 88 -4.77 3.36 6.21
CA ASP A 88 -5.67 2.37 6.82
C ASP A 88 -4.87 1.34 7.65
N ASP A 89 -4.87 1.51 8.98
CA ASP A 89 -4.13 0.64 9.92
C ASP A 89 -4.66 -0.80 9.98
N THR A 90 -5.83 -1.06 9.41
CA THR A 90 -6.37 -2.42 9.26
C THR A 90 -5.75 -3.18 8.10
N LYS A 91 -5.12 -2.46 7.16
CA LYS A 91 -4.45 -3.03 5.98
C LYS A 91 -2.94 -2.84 5.99
N TYR A 92 -2.46 -1.75 6.57
CA TYR A 92 -1.04 -1.43 6.66
C TYR A 92 -0.57 -1.58 8.09
N SER A 93 0.58 -2.22 8.26
CA SER A 93 1.24 -2.33 9.55
C SER A 93 2.75 -2.32 9.39
N VAL A 94 3.44 -2.00 10.48
CA VAL A 94 4.91 -1.94 10.54
C VAL A 94 5.38 -2.82 11.68
N ALA A 95 6.01 -3.94 11.37
CA ALA A 95 6.70 -4.76 12.36
C ALA A 95 8.17 -4.36 12.39
N TYR A 96 8.71 -4.00 13.55
CA TYR A 96 10.14 -3.72 13.68
C TYR A 96 10.73 -4.35 14.93
N ALA A 97 12.02 -4.64 14.85
CA ALA A 97 12.80 -5.14 15.97
C ALA A 97 14.14 -4.41 16.05
N GLN A 98 14.66 -4.26 17.27
CA GLN A 98 15.92 -3.62 17.60
C GLN A 98 16.81 -4.57 18.39
N THR A 99 18.09 -4.62 17.99
CA THR A 99 19.15 -5.29 18.73
C THR A 99 20.41 -4.42 18.68
N GLY A 100 20.79 -3.84 19.82
CA GLY A 100 22.04 -3.08 19.94
C GLY A 100 22.13 -1.85 19.03
N GLY A 101 21.05 -1.08 18.89
CA GLY A 101 20.98 0.14 18.06
C GLY A 101 20.66 -0.10 16.59
N SER A 102 20.69 -1.36 16.12
CA SER A 102 20.30 -1.73 14.77
C SER A 102 18.82 -2.12 14.72
N PHE A 103 18.06 -1.47 13.84
CA PHE A 103 16.65 -1.70 13.60
C PHE A 103 16.42 -2.45 12.29
N THR A 104 15.62 -3.50 12.34
CA THR A 104 15.05 -4.14 11.14
C THR A 104 13.56 -3.94 11.17
N ALA A 105 13.02 -3.27 10.15
CA ALA A 105 11.61 -3.00 10.01
C ALA A 105 11.06 -3.61 8.72
N VAL A 106 9.89 -4.22 8.83
CA VAL A 106 9.11 -4.76 7.73
C VAL A 106 7.77 -4.06 7.74
N ILE A 107 7.55 -3.25 6.69
CA ILE A 107 6.27 -2.61 6.41
C ILE A 107 5.48 -3.56 5.52
N TYR A 108 4.21 -3.80 5.86
CA TYR A 108 3.39 -4.74 5.10
C TYR A 108 1.97 -4.26 4.84
N TYR A 109 1.43 -4.71 3.70
CA TYR A 109 0.08 -4.46 3.22
C TYR A 109 -0.67 -5.77 3.00
N ILE A 110 -1.85 -5.94 3.59
CA ILE A 110 -2.65 -7.19 3.56
C ILE A 110 -3.94 -7.11 2.75
N GLY A 111 -4.14 -6.05 1.96
CA GLY A 111 -5.44 -5.81 1.30
C GLY A 111 -5.77 -6.67 0.07
N ALA A 112 -4.83 -7.53 -0.38
CA ALA A 112 -4.99 -8.48 -1.49
C ALA A 112 -5.47 -7.92 -2.85
N ASP A 113 -5.50 -6.59 -3.02
CA ASP A 113 -6.05 -5.93 -4.20
C ASP A 113 -5.01 -5.17 -5.04
N ALA A 114 -3.73 -5.30 -4.66
CA ALA A 114 -2.57 -4.81 -5.40
C ALA A 114 -1.71 -5.98 -5.86
N ASP A 115 -1.16 -5.86 -7.08
CA ASP A 115 -0.28 -6.89 -7.65
C ASP A 115 1.17 -6.61 -7.29
N ILE A 116 1.82 -7.58 -6.66
CA ILE A 116 3.20 -7.46 -6.18
C ILE A 116 4.19 -7.10 -7.29
N ASN A 117 4.04 -7.62 -8.51
CA ASN A 117 4.99 -7.35 -9.59
C ASN A 117 4.94 -5.89 -10.01
N VAL A 118 3.72 -5.32 -10.05
CA VAL A 118 3.53 -3.91 -10.39
C VAL A 118 3.97 -3.00 -9.23
N VAL A 119 3.88 -3.48 -7.99
CA VAL A 119 4.40 -2.76 -6.83
C VAL A 119 5.94 -2.78 -6.83
N ASP A 120 6.58 -3.92 -7.11
CA ASP A 120 8.04 -4.05 -7.19
C ASP A 120 8.65 -3.18 -8.30
N ASP A 121 7.96 -3.04 -9.45
CA ASP A 121 8.34 -2.11 -10.51
C ASP A 121 8.41 -0.64 -10.03
N ILE A 122 7.64 -0.27 -9.00
CA ILE A 122 7.53 1.11 -8.47
C ILE A 122 8.39 1.29 -7.20
N LEU A 123 8.37 0.28 -6.32
CA LEU A 123 9.11 0.20 -5.07
C LEU A 123 9.96 -1.08 -5.12
N PRO A 124 11.19 -0.98 -5.66
CA PRO A 124 12.08 -2.14 -5.75
C PRO A 124 12.31 -2.76 -4.37
N LEU A 125 12.45 -4.09 -4.32
CA LEU A 125 12.58 -4.89 -3.10
C LEU A 125 11.25 -5.15 -2.36
N ALA A 126 10.11 -4.76 -2.96
CA ALA A 126 8.83 -5.24 -2.49
C ALA A 126 8.74 -6.75 -2.75
N THR A 127 8.31 -7.52 -1.75
CA THR A 127 8.22 -8.98 -1.81
C THR A 127 6.89 -9.48 -1.28
N ASN A 128 6.47 -10.68 -1.67
CA ASN A 128 5.31 -11.37 -1.12
C ASN A 128 5.63 -12.27 0.08
N SER A 129 6.91 -12.31 0.47
CA SER A 129 7.39 -13.13 1.57
C SER A 129 8.48 -12.39 2.34
N ALA A 130 8.18 -12.07 3.60
CA ALA A 130 9.15 -11.61 4.58
C ALA A 130 8.94 -12.33 5.91
N THR A 131 10.01 -12.49 6.66
CA THR A 131 9.95 -12.98 8.04
C THR A 131 9.69 -11.79 8.96
N LYS A 132 8.79 -11.96 9.92
CA LYS A 132 8.56 -10.92 10.93
C LYS A 132 9.87 -10.65 11.67
N PRO A 133 10.34 -9.39 11.77
CA PRO A 133 11.56 -9.07 12.49
C PRO A 133 11.49 -9.53 13.94
N ASP A 134 12.60 -10.06 14.44
CA ASP A 134 12.77 -10.47 15.82
C ASP A 134 14.09 -9.89 16.37
N GLY A 135 14.11 -9.58 17.66
CA GLY A 135 15.20 -8.86 18.31
C GLY A 135 14.96 -8.63 19.80
N THR A 136 15.89 -7.94 20.46
CA THR A 136 15.80 -7.65 21.91
C THR A 136 14.53 -6.88 22.26
N TYR A 137 14.18 -5.91 21.43
CA TYR A 137 12.92 -5.20 21.51
C TYR A 137 12.21 -5.36 20.17
N SER A 138 10.95 -5.78 20.20
CA SER A 138 10.16 -5.94 18.99
C SER A 138 8.73 -5.49 19.22
N THR A 139 8.13 -4.91 18.18
CA THR A 139 6.74 -4.48 18.22
C THR A 139 6.12 -4.47 16.83
N THR A 140 4.80 -4.30 16.78
CA THR A 140 4.05 -4.15 15.55
C THR A 140 3.11 -2.97 15.70
N LEU A 141 3.24 -2.01 14.78
CA LEU A 141 2.39 -0.84 14.67
C LEU A 141 1.27 -1.14 13.69
N GLY A 142 0.06 -0.73 14.02
CA GLY A 142 -1.14 -1.00 13.23
C GLY A 142 -1.86 -2.28 13.65
N SER A 143 -3.06 -2.44 13.11
CA SER A 143 -4.02 -3.48 13.49
C SER A 143 -4.01 -4.67 12.52
N ALA A 144 -3.36 -4.53 11.36
CA ALA A 144 -3.23 -5.60 10.38
C ALA A 144 -2.37 -6.74 10.93
N SER A 145 -2.91 -7.96 10.95
CA SER A 145 -2.16 -9.16 11.33
C SER A 145 -1.06 -9.46 10.32
N TYR A 146 0.10 -9.91 10.80
CA TYR A 146 1.18 -10.37 9.93
C TYR A 146 0.76 -11.71 9.28
N THR A 147 0.56 -11.75 7.96
CA THR A 147 0.07 -12.96 7.25
C THR A 147 0.90 -13.29 6.02
N SER A 148 1.34 -14.54 5.88
CA SER A 148 2.19 -14.96 4.74
C SER A 148 1.45 -15.11 3.40
N THR A 149 0.19 -14.73 3.31
CA THR A 149 -0.66 -14.96 2.13
C THR A 149 -1.09 -13.63 1.52
N ASP A 150 -0.90 -13.47 0.22
CA ASP A 150 -1.33 -12.31 -0.60
C ASP A 150 -1.00 -10.93 0.01
N SER A 151 0.08 -10.87 0.78
CA SER A 151 0.56 -9.67 1.44
C SER A 151 1.81 -9.14 0.74
N ILE A 152 1.96 -7.83 0.73
CA ILE A 152 3.11 -7.15 0.17
C ILE A 152 3.97 -6.64 1.31
N TYR A 153 5.26 -6.92 1.26
CA TYR A 153 6.25 -6.63 2.29
C TYR A 153 7.35 -5.75 1.72
N TYR A 154 7.84 -4.84 2.54
CA TYR A 154 9.01 -4.03 2.24
C TYR A 154 9.89 -3.93 3.49
N GLN A 155 11.13 -4.39 3.38
CA GLN A 155 12.06 -4.43 4.49
C GLN A 155 13.08 -3.27 4.39
N ILE A 156 13.28 -2.58 5.50
CA ILE A 156 14.37 -1.63 5.68
C ILE A 156 15.18 -2.00 6.92
N THR A 157 16.47 -1.66 6.89
CA THR A 157 17.37 -1.81 8.03
C THR A 157 18.15 -0.52 8.18
N PHE A 158 18.20 0.00 9.40
CA PHE A 158 18.91 1.24 9.72
C PHE A 158 19.49 1.17 11.13
N THR A 159 20.47 2.01 11.43
CA THR A 159 21.13 2.04 12.75
C THR A 159 20.99 3.44 13.34
N VAL A 160 20.59 3.50 14.61
CA VAL A 160 20.55 4.72 15.41
C VAL A 160 21.74 4.66 16.38
N TYR A 161 22.64 5.64 16.29
CA TYR A 161 23.86 5.74 17.10
C TYR A 161 23.62 6.54 18.38
#